data_AF-A0A0S8G3X8-F1
#
_entry.id   AF-A0A0S8G3X8-F1
#
_cell.length_a   1.000
_cell.length_b   1.000
_cell.length_c   1.000
_cell.angle_alpha   90.00
_cell.angle_beta   90.00
_cell.angle_gamma   90.00
#
_symmetry.space_group_name_H-M   'P 1'
#
loop_
_entity.id
_entity.type
_entity.pdbx_description
1 polymer ?
#
loop_
_entity_poly.entity_id
_entity_poly.type
_entity_poly.pdbx_seq_one_letter_code
_entity_poly.pdbx_strand_id
1 'polypeptide(L)'
;LRLSPEQQKQYQELTSTLGQLRNRYIPQQETSFTLVSFPSPEIGSDFEAIFSDVVDINTLDSRQYERIQQKIIDVLDLADWVHIKGTNRTDIKVKMHSIPHPDRQTNFVNCGADINIPVGEVFTTPLLTATSGVLHIEETYLGGLKYCNLELTFKDGYVTDYSCTNFDDDKENRKYVEENLLFPHKTLPIGEFAIGTNTLAYVIAKKYGILHLLPILIIEKMGPHFALGDSCFTFEEDAPAYNVLNNKEIIARENEKTALRKTDVKKAYVFRHIDITIPYESIAFISAVTQTGKRIDIIRDGRFVVEGTEDLNKPFDT
;
A
#
# COMPACT_ATOMS: atom_id res chain seq x y z
N LEU A 1 4.94 16.23 -21.13
CA LEU A 1 5.74 17.49 -21.09
C LEU A 1 6.97 17.23 -20.24
N ARG A 2 8.18 17.49 -20.72
CA ARG A 2 9.42 17.29 -19.95
C ARG A 2 9.85 18.60 -19.31
N LEU A 3 9.90 18.65 -17.98
CA LEU A 3 10.35 19.83 -17.24
C LEU A 3 11.89 19.95 -17.31
N SER A 4 12.40 21.16 -17.54
CA SER A 4 13.83 21.47 -17.41
C SER A 4 14.29 21.29 -15.95
N PRO A 5 15.59 21.14 -15.65
CA PRO A 5 16.08 21.05 -14.27
C PRO A 5 15.61 22.21 -13.37
N GLU A 6 15.52 23.42 -13.91
CA GLU A 6 14.99 24.59 -13.19
C GLU A 6 13.49 24.43 -12.91
N GLN A 7 12.72 24.00 -13.92
CA GLN A 7 11.28 23.75 -13.75
C GLN A 7 11.02 22.59 -12.79
N GLN A 8 11.89 21.58 -12.73
CA GLN A 8 11.81 20.47 -11.77
C GLN A 8 11.95 20.98 -10.34
N LYS A 9 12.96 21.81 -10.09
CA LYS A 9 13.18 22.42 -8.77
C LYS A 9 12.00 23.30 -8.37
N GLN A 10 11.49 24.12 -9.29
CA GLN A 10 10.31 24.95 -9.06
C GLN A 10 9.06 24.11 -8.79
N TYR A 11 8.86 23.00 -9.51
CA TYR A 11 7.73 22.10 -9.32
C TYR A 11 7.78 21.41 -7.95
N GLN A 12 8.96 20.94 -7.52
CA GLN A 12 9.16 20.38 -6.18
C GLN A 12 8.87 21.42 -5.09
N GLU A 13 9.40 22.63 -5.23
CA GLU A 13 9.18 23.72 -4.28
C GLU A 13 7.71 24.12 -4.21
N LEU A 14 7.04 24.22 -5.36
CA LEU A 14 5.60 24.48 -5.44
C LEU A 14 4.80 23.39 -4.74
N THR A 15 5.07 22.12 -5.04
CA THR A 15 4.37 20.96 -4.46
C THR A 15 4.53 20.94 -2.94
N SER A 16 5.75 21.13 -2.44
CA SER A 16 6.04 21.18 -1.01
C SER A 16 5.35 22.36 -0.32
N THR A 17 5.39 23.54 -0.95
CA THR A 17 4.75 24.74 -0.41
C THR A 17 3.24 24.59 -0.36
N LEU A 18 2.62 24.08 -1.43
CA LEU A 18 1.18 23.82 -1.48
C LEU A 18 0.76 22.77 -0.44
N GLY A 19 1.52 21.69 -0.26
CA GLY A 19 1.24 20.68 0.75
C GLY A 19 1.28 21.24 2.18
N GLN A 20 2.29 22.07 2.49
CA GLN A 20 2.39 22.74 3.79
C GLN A 20 1.27 23.77 4.00
N LEU A 21 0.92 24.55 2.96
CA LEU A 21 -0.21 25.49 3.03
C LEU A 21 -1.53 24.76 3.23
N ARG A 22 -1.75 23.64 2.52
CA ARG A 22 -2.95 22.80 2.71
C ARG A 22 -3.03 22.31 4.14
N ASN A 23 -1.97 21.71 4.68
CA ASN A 23 -1.97 21.24 6.06
C ASN A 23 -2.19 22.37 7.09
N ARG A 24 -1.67 23.57 6.82
CA ARG A 24 -1.86 24.73 7.72
C ARG A 24 -3.30 25.24 7.77
N TYR A 25 -3.99 25.27 6.64
CA TYR A 25 -5.32 25.89 6.53
C TYR A 25 -6.48 24.90 6.44
N ILE A 26 -6.18 23.64 6.09
CA ILE A 26 -7.10 22.50 6.00
C ILE A 26 -6.35 21.30 6.61
N PRO A 27 -6.07 21.32 7.92
CA PRO A 27 -5.35 20.24 8.59
C PRO A 27 -6.14 18.95 8.48
N GLN A 28 -5.45 17.87 8.10
CA GLN A 28 -6.05 16.55 7.92
C GLN A 28 -6.68 16.03 9.23
N GLN A 29 -5.99 16.27 10.35
CA GLN A 29 -6.45 15.90 11.70
C GLN A 29 -7.79 16.55 12.12
N GLU A 30 -8.19 17.65 11.48
CA GLU A 30 -9.43 18.37 11.77
C GLU A 30 -10.46 18.26 10.63
N THR A 31 -10.15 17.51 9.56
CA THR A 31 -10.98 17.42 8.35
C THR A 31 -11.32 15.97 8.03
N SER A 32 -12.60 15.62 8.10
CA SER A 32 -13.09 14.32 7.66
C SER A 32 -13.37 14.32 6.15
N PHE A 33 -13.05 13.23 5.47
CA PHE A 33 -13.46 12.98 4.09
C PHE A 33 -13.86 11.51 3.93
N THR A 34 -14.55 11.20 2.84
CA THR A 34 -14.83 9.82 2.45
C THR A 34 -14.67 9.67 0.95
N LEU A 35 -13.95 8.64 0.53
CA LEU A 35 -13.84 8.25 -0.89
C LEU A 35 -14.67 6.99 -1.13
N VAL A 36 -15.50 7.05 -2.17
CA VAL A 36 -16.25 5.90 -2.70
C VAL A 36 -16.25 6.00 -4.22
N SER A 37 -16.19 4.85 -4.89
CA SER A 37 -16.21 4.80 -6.36
C SER A 37 -17.34 3.92 -6.86
N PHE A 38 -17.93 4.34 -7.97
CA PHE A 38 -18.93 3.62 -8.74
C PHE A 38 -18.53 3.64 -10.22
N PRO A 39 -18.81 2.58 -10.98
CA PRO A 39 -18.53 2.56 -12.41
C PRO A 39 -19.45 3.56 -13.14
N SER A 40 -18.99 4.06 -14.28
CA SER A 40 -19.83 4.77 -15.25
C SER A 40 -20.24 3.81 -16.38
N PRO A 41 -21.27 4.12 -17.19
CA PRO A 41 -21.62 3.33 -18.37
C PRO A 41 -20.49 3.15 -19.39
N GLU A 42 -19.42 3.96 -19.32
CA GLU A 42 -18.25 3.83 -20.19
C GLU A 42 -17.43 2.55 -19.90
N ILE A 43 -17.69 1.87 -18.78
CA ILE A 43 -17.00 0.62 -18.42
C ILE A 43 -17.32 -0.54 -19.37
N GLY A 44 -18.41 -0.45 -20.13
CA GLY A 44 -18.75 -1.41 -21.18
C GLY A 44 -20.17 -1.98 -21.09
N SER A 45 -20.43 -3.00 -21.91
CA SER A 45 -21.76 -3.62 -22.05
C SER A 45 -22.27 -4.33 -20.81
N ASP A 46 -21.39 -4.69 -19.87
CA ASP A 46 -21.73 -5.38 -18.63
C ASP A 46 -21.97 -4.39 -17.47
N PHE A 47 -22.20 -3.12 -17.76
CA PHE A 47 -22.35 -2.04 -16.78
C PHE A 47 -23.29 -2.40 -15.62
N GLU A 48 -24.50 -2.91 -15.90
CA GLU A 48 -25.47 -3.25 -14.86
C GLU A 48 -24.97 -4.35 -13.92
N ALA A 49 -24.29 -5.35 -14.47
CA ALA A 49 -23.72 -6.45 -13.69
C ALA A 49 -22.52 -5.98 -12.86
N ILE A 50 -21.61 -5.20 -13.46
CA ILE A 50 -20.46 -4.62 -12.76
C ILE A 50 -20.92 -3.65 -11.67
N PHE A 51 -21.94 -2.84 -11.94
CA PHE A 51 -22.51 -1.91 -10.95
C PHE A 51 -23.08 -2.67 -9.75
N SER A 52 -23.82 -3.76 -9.97
CA SER A 52 -24.32 -4.62 -8.89
C SER A 52 -23.18 -5.21 -8.07
N ASP A 53 -22.16 -5.77 -8.73
CA ASP A 53 -20.99 -6.35 -8.08
C ASP A 53 -20.18 -5.28 -7.29
N VAL A 54 -20.11 -4.03 -7.78
CA VAL A 54 -19.48 -2.90 -7.05
C VAL A 54 -20.31 -2.46 -5.84
N VAL A 55 -21.65 -2.52 -5.91
CA VAL A 55 -22.51 -2.31 -4.75
C VAL A 55 -22.23 -3.35 -3.68
N ASP A 56 -22.10 -4.63 -4.04
CA ASP A 56 -21.74 -5.70 -3.11
C ASP A 56 -20.37 -5.44 -2.45
N ILE A 57 -19.36 -5.06 -3.24
CA ILE A 57 -18.03 -4.67 -2.74
C ILE A 57 -18.12 -3.50 -1.74
N ASN A 58 -18.88 -2.45 -2.07
CA ASN A 58 -19.01 -1.24 -1.24
C ASN A 58 -19.89 -1.45 0.00
N THR A 59 -20.61 -2.56 0.10
CA THR A 59 -21.54 -2.87 1.21
C THR A 59 -21.11 -4.06 2.07
N LEU A 60 -19.89 -4.56 1.86
CA LEU A 60 -19.27 -5.58 2.72
C LEU A 60 -19.34 -5.17 4.20
N ASP A 61 -19.59 -6.14 5.09
CA ASP A 61 -19.70 -5.88 6.53
C ASP A 61 -18.33 -5.51 7.13
N SER A 62 -18.13 -4.20 7.31
CA SER A 62 -16.97 -3.62 7.97
C SER A 62 -16.60 -4.31 9.29
N ARG A 63 -17.58 -4.62 10.15
CA ARG A 63 -17.30 -5.22 11.47
C ARG A 63 -16.84 -6.67 11.35
N GLN A 64 -17.34 -7.39 10.35
CA GLN A 64 -16.85 -8.74 10.05
C GLN A 64 -15.40 -8.68 9.59
N TYR A 65 -15.10 -7.81 8.64
CA TYR A 65 -13.74 -7.64 8.11
C TYR A 65 -12.76 -7.14 9.18
N GLU A 66 -13.11 -6.17 10.01
CA GLU A 66 -12.28 -5.71 11.14
C GLU A 66 -11.89 -6.86 12.06
N ARG A 67 -12.83 -7.75 12.39
CA ARG A 67 -12.53 -8.94 13.23
C ARG A 67 -11.57 -9.91 12.56
N ILE A 68 -11.72 -10.13 11.26
CA ILE A 68 -10.83 -10.99 10.47
C ILE A 68 -9.44 -10.36 10.34
N GLN A 69 -9.39 -9.08 9.96
CA GLN A 69 -8.17 -8.28 9.87
C GLN A 69 -7.42 -8.27 11.20
N GLN A 70 -8.12 -8.21 12.34
CA GLN A 70 -7.48 -8.30 13.64
C GLN A 70 -6.69 -9.59 13.84
N LYS A 71 -7.15 -10.74 13.29
CA LYS A 71 -6.39 -12.00 13.35
C LYS A 71 -5.07 -11.90 12.61
N ILE A 72 -5.07 -11.20 11.47
CA ILE A 72 -3.86 -10.93 10.70
C ILE A 72 -2.94 -9.99 11.49
N ILE A 73 -3.48 -8.90 12.04
CA ILE A 73 -2.72 -7.94 12.86
C ILE A 73 -2.09 -8.62 14.08
N ASP A 74 -2.84 -9.48 14.78
CA ASP A 74 -2.34 -10.22 15.95
C ASP A 74 -1.09 -11.05 15.62
N VAL A 75 -1.00 -11.60 14.40
CA VAL A 75 0.18 -12.31 13.90
C VAL A 75 1.29 -11.34 13.49
N LEU A 76 0.94 -10.26 12.78
CA LEU A 76 1.90 -9.27 12.29
C LEU A 76 2.57 -8.48 13.42
N ASP A 77 1.87 -8.20 14.52
CA ASP A 77 2.41 -7.52 15.71
C ASP A 77 3.50 -8.34 16.43
N LEU A 78 3.64 -9.65 16.12
CA LEU A 78 4.73 -10.48 16.62
C LEU A 78 6.02 -10.34 15.79
N ALA A 79 5.95 -9.70 14.62
CA ALA A 79 7.02 -9.69 13.64
C ALA A 79 8.13 -8.70 14.02
N ASP A 80 9.37 -9.16 13.89
CA ASP A 80 10.54 -8.29 13.79
C ASP A 80 10.76 -7.85 12.32
N TRP A 81 10.36 -8.73 11.39
CA TRP A 81 10.28 -8.46 9.96
C TRP A 81 9.08 -9.20 9.36
N VAL A 82 8.45 -8.62 8.35
CA VAL A 82 7.55 -9.34 7.45
C VAL A 82 8.34 -9.71 6.19
N HIS A 83 8.32 -10.98 5.81
CA HIS A 83 9.01 -11.47 4.62
C HIS A 83 7.99 -11.85 3.55
N ILE A 84 8.04 -11.14 2.43
CA ILE A 84 7.20 -11.33 1.26
C ILE A 84 8.06 -12.01 0.19
N LYS A 85 7.63 -13.19 -0.24
CA LYS A 85 8.26 -13.94 -1.32
C LYS A 85 7.24 -14.22 -2.41
N GLY A 86 7.59 -13.84 -3.64
CA GLY A 86 6.80 -14.17 -4.81
C GLY A 86 7.14 -15.55 -5.38
N THR A 87 6.26 -16.06 -6.23
CA THR A 87 6.57 -17.13 -7.19
C THR A 87 7.48 -16.64 -8.32
N ASN A 88 7.60 -15.32 -8.45
CA ASN A 88 8.50 -14.61 -9.35
C ASN A 88 9.75 -14.09 -8.61
N ARG A 89 10.40 -13.04 -9.14
CA ARG A 89 11.62 -12.44 -8.57
C ARG A 89 11.39 -11.66 -7.26
N THR A 90 10.15 -11.46 -6.81
CA THR A 90 9.86 -10.76 -5.55
C THR A 90 10.45 -11.50 -4.34
N ASP A 91 11.23 -10.78 -3.55
CA ASP A 91 11.83 -11.23 -2.29
C ASP A 91 12.20 -10.00 -1.47
N ILE A 92 11.33 -9.60 -0.54
CA ILE A 92 11.50 -8.39 0.25
C ILE A 92 11.22 -8.65 1.73
N LYS A 93 12.08 -8.08 2.57
CA LYS A 93 11.94 -8.08 4.03
C LYS A 93 11.63 -6.67 4.49
N VAL A 94 10.55 -6.53 5.24
CA VAL A 94 10.03 -5.26 5.75
C VAL A 94 10.24 -5.23 7.25
N LYS A 95 11.01 -4.26 7.74
CA LYS A 95 11.30 -4.09 9.16
C LYS A 95 10.10 -3.49 9.88
N MET A 96 9.66 -4.16 10.94
CA MET A 96 8.58 -3.70 11.80
C MET A 96 9.11 -2.91 13.01
N HIS A 97 8.27 -2.03 13.55
CA HIS A 97 8.55 -1.35 14.80
C HIS A 97 8.50 -2.34 15.98
N SER A 98 9.35 -2.12 16.98
CA SER A 98 9.21 -2.84 18.25
C SER A 98 7.99 -2.32 19.01
N ILE A 99 7.17 -3.22 19.54
CA ILE A 99 5.97 -2.89 20.32
C ILE A 99 6.25 -3.10 21.81
N PRO A 100 6.47 -2.04 22.61
CA PRO A 100 6.77 -2.17 24.03
C PRO A 100 5.62 -2.72 24.87
N HIS A 101 4.36 -2.38 24.50
CA HIS A 101 3.16 -2.78 25.22
C HIS A 101 2.12 -3.45 24.30
N PRO A 102 2.31 -4.73 23.92
CA PRO A 102 1.45 -5.41 22.93
C PRO A 102 -0.03 -5.51 23.30
N ASP A 103 -0.36 -5.36 24.59
CA ASP A 103 -1.71 -5.32 25.12
C ASP A 103 -2.47 -4.04 24.74
N ARG A 104 -1.76 -2.93 24.48
CA ARG A 104 -2.34 -1.60 24.22
C ARG A 104 -1.75 -0.89 23.01
N GLN A 105 -0.81 -1.51 22.30
CA GLN A 105 -0.14 -0.95 21.12
C GLN A 105 -0.11 -1.96 19.98
N THR A 106 -0.08 -1.44 18.76
CA THR A 106 -0.04 -2.22 17.53
C THR A 106 0.76 -1.47 16.46
N ASN A 107 1.32 -2.19 15.50
CA ASN A 107 1.94 -1.58 14.32
C ASN A 107 0.90 -1.32 13.22
N PHE A 108 -0.16 -2.12 13.15
CA PHE A 108 -1.05 -2.11 12.00
C PHE A 108 -2.38 -1.44 12.28
N VAL A 109 -2.91 -0.78 11.25
CA VAL A 109 -4.23 -0.15 11.23
C VAL A 109 -5.26 -1.11 10.64
N ASN A 110 -6.45 -1.17 11.23
CA ASN A 110 -7.61 -1.78 10.60
C ASN A 110 -8.27 -0.79 9.63
N CYS A 111 -8.40 -1.14 8.34
CA CYS A 111 -9.19 -0.35 7.40
C CYS A 111 -10.60 -0.96 7.24
N GLY A 112 -11.51 -0.52 8.11
CA GLY A 112 -12.90 -0.96 8.21
C GLY A 112 -13.90 -0.12 7.41
N ALA A 113 -13.45 0.66 6.42
CA ALA A 113 -14.29 1.61 5.67
C ALA A 113 -14.89 2.77 6.48
N ASP A 114 -14.15 3.21 7.49
CA ASP A 114 -14.39 4.43 8.26
C ASP A 114 -13.99 5.70 7.51
N ILE A 115 -12.99 5.62 6.63
CA ILE A 115 -12.53 6.71 5.76
C ILE A 115 -12.77 6.37 4.27
N ASN A 116 -12.32 5.21 3.82
CA ASN A 116 -12.35 4.80 2.41
C ASN A 116 -13.29 3.61 2.19
N ILE A 117 -14.22 3.72 1.24
CA ILE A 117 -15.11 2.62 0.83
C ILE A 117 -14.62 2.10 -0.52
N PRO A 118 -14.36 0.79 -0.67
CA PRO A 118 -14.73 -0.29 0.25
C PRO A 118 -13.70 -0.56 1.36
N VAL A 119 -14.12 -1.35 2.34
CA VAL A 119 -13.24 -1.98 3.32
C VAL A 119 -12.24 -2.86 2.58
N GLY A 120 -11.04 -3.06 3.16
CA GLY A 120 -10.26 -4.19 2.72
C GLY A 120 -8.76 -4.13 2.85
N GLU A 121 -8.17 -3.60 3.92
CA GLU A 121 -6.75 -3.83 4.16
C GLU A 121 -6.38 -3.73 5.64
N VAL A 122 -5.17 -4.20 5.94
CA VAL A 122 -4.41 -3.79 7.12
C VAL A 122 -3.11 -3.16 6.66
N PHE A 123 -2.72 -2.03 7.22
CA PHE A 123 -1.54 -1.30 6.77
C PHE A 123 -0.68 -0.79 7.93
N THR A 124 0.59 -0.49 7.66
CA THR A 124 1.55 0.09 8.60
C THR A 124 2.48 1.04 7.86
N THR A 125 3.03 2.03 8.57
CA THR A 125 4.29 2.66 8.15
C THR A 125 5.44 1.77 8.64
N PRO A 126 6.26 1.18 7.76
CA PRO A 126 7.38 0.35 8.19
C PRO A 126 8.61 1.21 8.55
N LEU A 127 9.55 0.61 9.28
CA LEU A 127 10.90 1.18 9.40
C LEU A 127 11.60 1.08 8.05
N LEU A 128 12.33 2.13 7.66
CA LEU A 128 13.11 2.14 6.44
C LEU A 128 14.40 1.35 6.64
N THR A 129 15.14 1.61 7.72
CA THR A 129 16.40 0.93 7.98
C THR A 129 16.20 -0.58 8.05
N ALA A 130 17.04 -1.31 7.30
CA ALA A 130 16.98 -2.76 7.16
C ALA A 130 15.73 -3.32 6.45
N THR A 131 14.82 -2.49 5.95
CA THR A 131 13.84 -2.91 4.92
C THR A 131 14.56 -3.00 3.58
N SER A 132 14.61 -4.17 2.95
CA SER A 132 15.39 -4.38 1.72
C SER A 132 14.90 -5.59 0.94
N GLY A 133 15.16 -5.58 -0.37
CA GLY A 133 14.84 -6.69 -1.26
C GLY A 133 14.40 -6.22 -2.64
N VAL A 134 13.72 -7.10 -3.36
CA VAL A 134 13.22 -6.86 -4.72
C VAL A 134 11.71 -7.01 -4.74
N LEU A 135 11.02 -6.04 -5.33
CA LEU A 135 9.63 -6.14 -5.72
C LEU A 135 9.56 -6.31 -7.24
N HIS A 136 8.94 -7.39 -7.70
CA HIS A 136 8.78 -7.69 -9.12
C HIS A 136 7.31 -7.95 -9.46
N ILE A 137 6.79 -7.24 -10.45
CA ILE A 137 5.40 -7.34 -10.89
C ILE A 137 5.37 -7.51 -12.41
N GLU A 138 4.75 -8.60 -12.86
CA GLU A 138 4.72 -8.97 -14.27
C GLU A 138 3.96 -7.95 -15.11
N GLU A 139 2.84 -7.46 -14.61
CA GLU A 139 2.04 -6.43 -15.26
C GLU A 139 1.30 -5.59 -14.22
N THR A 140 1.38 -4.26 -14.32
CA THR A 140 0.62 -3.34 -13.48
C THR A 140 0.32 -2.03 -14.19
N TYR A 141 -0.71 -1.33 -13.72
CA TYR A 141 -1.12 -0.02 -14.21
C TYR A 141 -0.97 1.02 -13.10
N LEU A 142 -0.05 1.97 -13.26
CA LEU A 142 0.19 3.03 -12.28
C LEU A 142 -0.05 4.39 -12.95
N GLY A 143 -1.00 5.18 -12.43
CA GLY A 143 -1.34 6.48 -13.01
C GLY A 143 -1.83 6.42 -14.46
N GLY A 144 -2.54 5.35 -14.83
CA GLY A 144 -3.02 5.11 -16.20
C GLY A 144 -1.94 4.62 -17.19
N LEU A 145 -0.73 4.36 -16.70
CA LEU A 145 0.40 3.87 -17.49
C LEU A 145 0.67 2.40 -17.20
N LYS A 146 0.82 1.61 -18.26
CA LYS A 146 1.13 0.18 -18.17
C LYS A 146 2.62 -0.02 -17.92
N TYR A 147 2.97 -0.89 -16.98
CA TYR A 147 4.32 -1.39 -16.76
C TYR A 147 4.37 -2.89 -16.97
N CYS A 148 5.35 -3.35 -17.75
CA CYS A 148 5.61 -4.78 -17.97
C CYS A 148 6.90 -5.18 -17.22
N ASN A 149 6.87 -6.27 -16.45
CA ASN A 149 7.97 -6.75 -15.61
C ASN A 149 8.63 -5.62 -14.79
N LEU A 150 7.81 -4.80 -14.12
CA LEU A 150 8.31 -3.75 -13.24
C LEU A 150 9.11 -4.40 -12.10
N GLU A 151 10.38 -4.02 -11.99
CA GLU A 151 11.26 -4.47 -10.92
C GLU A 151 11.81 -3.25 -10.17
N LEU A 152 11.72 -3.28 -8.85
CA LEU A 152 12.23 -2.26 -7.95
C LEU A 152 13.10 -2.93 -6.89
N THR A 153 14.35 -2.49 -6.77
CA THR A 153 15.26 -2.94 -5.71
C THR A 153 15.30 -1.91 -4.60
N PHE A 154 15.18 -2.39 -3.36
CA PHE A 154 15.18 -1.58 -2.16
C PHE A 154 16.39 -1.87 -1.28
N LYS A 155 16.99 -0.79 -0.77
CA LYS A 155 17.97 -0.84 0.31
C LYS A 155 17.62 0.19 1.36
N ASP A 156 17.57 -0.25 2.62
CA ASP A 156 17.17 0.59 3.76
C ASP A 156 15.91 1.41 3.48
N GLY A 157 14.91 0.75 2.88
CA GLY A 157 13.59 1.30 2.58
C GLY A 157 13.53 2.20 1.36
N TYR A 158 14.64 2.47 0.66
CA TYR A 158 14.67 3.34 -0.52
C TYR A 158 14.87 2.56 -1.81
N VAL A 159 14.22 3.01 -2.88
CA VAL A 159 14.48 2.53 -4.24
C VAL A 159 15.95 2.84 -4.61
N THR A 160 16.75 1.81 -4.87
CA THR A 160 18.14 1.94 -5.32
C THR A 160 18.36 1.53 -6.76
N ASP A 161 17.50 0.66 -7.29
CA ASP A 161 17.52 0.27 -8.70
C ASP A 161 16.11 -0.03 -9.21
N TYR A 162 15.93 0.08 -10.52
CA TYR A 162 14.63 -0.11 -11.16
C TYR A 162 14.75 -0.48 -12.64
N SER A 163 13.81 -1.29 -13.13
CA SER A 163 13.69 -1.63 -14.54
C SER A 163 12.25 -2.00 -14.91
N CYS A 164 11.95 -2.02 -16.20
CA CYS A 164 10.77 -2.63 -16.78
C CYS A 164 11.12 -3.18 -18.17
N THR A 165 10.16 -3.79 -18.87
CA THR A 165 10.33 -4.34 -20.23
C THR A 165 9.23 -3.83 -21.17
N ASN A 166 8.92 -2.53 -21.08
CA ASN A 166 7.92 -1.87 -21.93
C ASN A 166 8.43 -1.62 -23.36
N PHE A 167 9.74 -1.50 -23.52
CA PHE A 167 10.44 -1.21 -24.77
C PHE A 167 11.59 -2.20 -24.98
N ASP A 168 12.08 -2.31 -26.21
CA ASP A 168 13.22 -3.19 -26.54
C ASP A 168 14.56 -2.67 -25.99
N ASP A 169 14.66 -1.37 -25.70
CA ASP A 169 15.88 -0.74 -25.18
C ASP A 169 15.82 -0.52 -23.65
N ASP A 170 16.81 -1.05 -22.94
CA ASP A 170 16.91 -0.95 -21.48
C ASP A 170 17.00 0.50 -20.97
N LYS A 171 17.61 1.43 -21.72
CA LYS A 171 17.71 2.83 -21.29
C LYS A 171 16.35 3.52 -21.40
N GLU A 172 15.57 3.20 -22.43
CA GLU A 172 14.19 3.67 -22.55
C GLU A 172 13.30 3.14 -21.42
N ASN A 173 13.42 1.85 -21.06
CA ASN A 173 12.71 1.26 -19.92
C ASN A 173 13.04 1.96 -18.60
N ARG A 174 14.32 2.15 -18.30
CA ARG A 174 14.73 2.87 -17.08
C ARG A 174 14.23 4.29 -17.06
N LYS A 175 14.36 5.01 -18.19
CA LYS A 175 13.85 6.36 -18.34
C LYS A 175 12.33 6.42 -18.12
N TYR A 176 11.59 5.44 -18.63
CA TYR A 176 10.14 5.35 -18.44
C TYR A 176 9.76 5.23 -16.96
N VAL A 177 10.43 4.38 -16.19
CA VAL A 177 10.19 4.27 -14.75
C VAL A 177 10.59 5.56 -14.02
N GLU A 178 11.74 6.14 -14.34
CA GLU A 178 12.20 7.39 -13.71
C GLU A 178 11.21 8.54 -13.93
N GLU A 179 10.79 8.75 -15.19
CA GLU A 179 9.93 9.89 -15.57
C GLU A 179 8.51 9.78 -15.03
N ASN A 180 7.98 8.56 -14.87
CA ASN A 180 6.56 8.36 -14.53
C ASN A 180 6.33 7.92 -13.08
N LEU A 181 7.28 7.22 -12.46
CA LEU A 181 7.14 6.70 -11.10
C LEU A 181 7.88 7.58 -10.08
N LEU A 182 9.17 7.82 -10.32
CA LEU A 182 10.04 8.47 -9.33
C LEU A 182 10.02 10.00 -9.40
N PHE A 183 9.90 10.54 -10.61
CA PHE A 183 9.91 11.97 -10.86
C PHE A 183 8.91 12.73 -9.97
N PRO A 184 9.29 13.90 -9.41
CA PRO A 184 10.55 14.63 -9.62
C PRO A 184 11.71 14.17 -8.73
N HIS A 185 11.54 13.09 -7.97
CA HIS A 185 12.53 12.58 -7.04
C HIS A 185 13.48 11.59 -7.74
N LYS A 186 14.69 11.44 -7.21
CA LYS A 186 15.65 10.44 -7.69
C LYS A 186 15.44 9.06 -7.05
N THR A 187 14.77 9.03 -5.91
CA THR A 187 14.45 7.84 -5.13
C THR A 187 13.24 8.16 -4.26
N LEU A 188 12.48 7.14 -3.90
CA LEU A 188 11.34 7.21 -3.00
C LEU A 188 11.52 6.16 -1.89
N PRO A 189 11.15 6.47 -0.64
CA PRO A 189 11.08 5.48 0.43
C PRO A 189 9.81 4.65 0.30
N ILE A 190 9.77 3.51 1.01
CA ILE A 190 8.53 2.77 1.28
C ILE A 190 7.80 3.51 2.41
N GLY A 191 6.71 4.19 2.06
CA GLY A 191 5.86 4.89 3.02
C GLY A 191 4.88 3.96 3.74
N GLU A 192 4.50 2.87 3.07
CA GLU A 192 3.48 1.93 3.55
C GLU A 192 3.81 0.50 3.13
N PHE A 193 3.48 -0.43 4.03
CA PHE A 193 3.27 -1.83 3.69
C PHE A 193 1.88 -2.25 4.16
N ALA A 194 1.14 -2.93 3.29
CA ALA A 194 -0.21 -3.35 3.57
C ALA A 194 -0.55 -4.72 2.98
N ILE A 195 -1.58 -5.33 3.57
CA ILE A 195 -2.19 -6.57 3.09
C ILE A 195 -3.66 -6.26 2.81
N GLY A 196 -3.99 -6.12 1.52
CA GLY A 196 -5.37 -6.11 1.06
C GLY A 196 -6.09 -7.39 1.48
N THR A 197 -7.35 -7.27 1.88
CA THR A 197 -8.22 -8.36 2.38
C THR A 197 -9.52 -8.45 1.59
N ASN A 198 -9.78 -7.56 0.62
CA ASN A 198 -10.97 -7.61 -0.21
C ASN A 198 -10.78 -8.52 -1.43
N THR A 199 -10.81 -9.81 -1.17
CA THR A 199 -10.65 -10.87 -2.19
C THR A 199 -11.86 -10.97 -3.13
N LEU A 200 -13.05 -10.58 -2.66
CA LEU A 200 -14.24 -10.48 -3.51
C LEU A 200 -14.02 -9.48 -4.63
N ALA A 201 -13.54 -8.29 -4.28
CA ALA A 201 -13.25 -7.26 -5.25
C ALA A 201 -12.18 -7.75 -6.24
N TYR A 202 -11.12 -8.41 -5.75
CA TYR A 202 -10.07 -8.98 -6.61
C TYR A 202 -10.64 -9.96 -7.66
N VAL A 203 -11.52 -10.87 -7.24
CA VAL A 203 -12.15 -11.86 -8.13
C VAL A 203 -13.10 -11.20 -9.13
N ILE A 204 -13.88 -10.22 -8.71
CA ILE A 204 -14.76 -9.42 -9.59
C ILE A 204 -13.94 -8.67 -10.65
N ALA A 205 -12.81 -8.05 -10.27
CA ALA A 205 -11.94 -7.35 -11.19
C ALA A 205 -11.41 -8.28 -12.30
N LYS A 206 -11.06 -9.53 -11.94
CA LYS A 206 -10.63 -10.55 -12.90
C LYS A 206 -11.77 -11.08 -13.75
N LYS A 207 -12.94 -11.35 -13.16
CA LYS A 207 -14.15 -11.83 -13.84
C LYS A 207 -14.50 -10.96 -15.06
N TYR A 208 -14.41 -9.64 -14.91
CA TYR A 208 -14.71 -8.70 -16.00
C TYR A 208 -13.47 -8.20 -16.77
N GLY A 209 -12.25 -8.54 -16.34
CA GLY A 209 -11.02 -8.03 -16.96
C GLY A 209 -10.82 -6.51 -16.81
N ILE A 210 -11.37 -5.91 -15.74
CA ILE A 210 -11.44 -4.46 -15.54
C ILE A 210 -10.37 -3.88 -14.61
N LEU A 211 -9.38 -4.68 -14.18
CA LEU A 211 -8.36 -4.23 -13.21
C LEU A 211 -7.70 -2.90 -13.59
N HIS A 212 -7.40 -2.71 -14.87
CA HIS A 212 -6.77 -1.49 -15.41
C HIS A 212 -7.68 -0.25 -15.45
N LEU A 213 -8.99 -0.44 -15.23
CA LEU A 213 -10.00 0.63 -15.18
C LEU A 213 -10.35 1.02 -13.75
N LEU A 214 -9.97 0.21 -12.77
CA LEU A 214 -10.31 0.46 -11.38
C LEU A 214 -9.46 1.60 -10.79
N PRO A 215 -10.03 2.44 -9.92
CA PRO A 215 -9.26 3.42 -9.18
C PRO A 215 -8.34 2.73 -8.17
N ILE A 216 -7.24 3.40 -7.81
CA ILE A 216 -6.28 2.89 -6.82
C ILE A 216 -6.94 2.57 -5.47
N LEU A 217 -7.93 3.40 -5.08
CA LEU A 217 -8.81 3.19 -3.91
C LEU A 217 -9.34 1.76 -3.79
N ILE A 218 -9.66 1.15 -4.92
CA ILE A 218 -10.21 -0.21 -4.97
C ILE A 218 -9.06 -1.22 -5.11
N ILE A 219 -8.07 -0.94 -5.97
CA ILE A 219 -6.94 -1.85 -6.24
C ILE A 219 -6.12 -2.15 -4.98
N GLU A 220 -5.85 -1.16 -4.14
CA GLU A 220 -5.07 -1.32 -2.89
C GLU A 220 -5.72 -2.33 -1.92
N LYS A 221 -7.06 -2.38 -1.89
CA LYS A 221 -7.82 -3.31 -1.03
C LYS A 221 -7.75 -4.76 -1.51
N MET A 222 -7.35 -4.98 -2.77
CA MET A 222 -7.44 -6.26 -3.46
C MET A 222 -6.17 -7.10 -3.37
N GLY A 223 -5.14 -6.68 -2.64
CA GLY A 223 -3.96 -7.50 -2.45
C GLY A 223 -2.89 -6.85 -1.60
N PRO A 224 -1.83 -7.59 -1.25
CA PRO A 224 -0.66 -7.02 -0.60
C PRO A 224 -0.02 -5.95 -1.47
N HIS A 225 0.35 -4.83 -0.87
CA HIS A 225 0.89 -3.70 -1.61
C HIS A 225 1.92 -2.91 -0.80
N PHE A 226 2.66 -2.10 -1.53
CA PHE A 226 3.61 -1.14 -1.00
C PHE A 226 3.29 0.25 -1.56
N ALA A 227 3.33 1.28 -0.72
CA ALA A 227 3.28 2.65 -1.19
C ALA A 227 4.70 3.23 -1.33
N LEU A 228 5.04 3.74 -2.51
CA LEU A 228 6.24 4.55 -2.70
C LEU A 228 5.96 6.01 -2.35
N GLY A 229 6.76 6.56 -1.44
CA GLY A 229 6.70 7.95 -1.03
C GLY A 229 6.39 8.13 0.44
N ASP A 230 5.50 9.07 0.76
CA ASP A 230 5.15 9.41 2.14
C ASP A 230 4.24 8.36 2.76
N SER A 231 4.25 8.27 4.09
CA SER A 231 3.32 7.42 4.86
C SER A 231 1.88 7.94 4.83
N CYS A 232 0.92 7.08 5.10
CA CYS A 232 -0.50 7.45 5.26
C CYS A 232 -0.71 8.45 6.41
N PHE A 233 0.23 8.50 7.38
CA PHE A 233 0.23 9.45 8.50
C PHE A 233 0.90 10.79 8.20
N THR A 234 1.05 11.17 6.93
CA THR A 234 1.67 12.45 6.56
C THR A 234 1.00 13.63 7.27
N PHE A 235 1.76 14.35 8.09
CA PHE A 235 1.31 15.43 8.99
C PHE A 235 0.45 15.01 10.19
N GLU A 236 0.25 13.71 10.39
CA GLU A 236 -0.53 13.11 11.49
C GLU A 236 0.34 12.24 12.41
N GLU A 237 1.66 12.23 12.21
CA GLU A 237 2.57 11.30 12.90
C GLU A 237 2.62 11.52 14.42
N ASP A 238 2.45 12.77 14.85
CA ASP A 238 2.47 13.18 16.26
C ASP A 238 1.09 13.09 16.94
N ALA A 239 0.02 12.87 16.17
CA ALA A 239 -1.32 12.70 16.70
C ALA A 239 -1.55 11.24 17.13
N PRO A 240 -2.08 10.98 18.33
CA PRO A 240 -2.47 9.64 18.72
C PRO A 240 -3.57 9.09 17.80
N ALA A 241 -3.36 7.87 17.30
CA ALA A 241 -4.32 7.12 16.50
C ALA A 241 -4.55 5.74 17.14
N TYR A 242 -5.79 5.25 17.09
CA TYR A 242 -6.20 4.01 17.75
C TYR A 242 -7.07 3.17 16.82
N ASN A 243 -6.88 1.85 16.83
CA ASN A 243 -7.79 0.94 16.15
C ASN A 243 -9.14 0.92 16.87
N VAL A 244 -10.24 1.11 16.12
CA VAL A 244 -11.60 1.20 16.67
C VAL A 244 -12.03 -0.07 17.40
N LEU A 245 -11.62 -1.24 16.90
CA LEU A 245 -12.07 -2.54 17.42
C LEU A 245 -11.56 -2.85 18.83
N ASN A 246 -10.29 -2.51 19.12
CA ASN A 246 -9.60 -2.93 20.35
C ASN A 246 -8.97 -1.77 21.14
N ASN A 247 -9.06 -0.54 20.63
CA ASN A 247 -8.50 0.67 21.23
C ASN A 247 -6.98 0.60 21.49
N LYS A 248 -6.25 -0.23 20.73
CA LYS A 248 -4.78 -0.23 20.74
C LYS A 248 -4.26 1.00 20.00
N GLU A 249 -3.27 1.67 20.58
CA GLU A 249 -2.58 2.78 19.93
C GLU A 249 -1.73 2.26 18.77
N ILE A 250 -1.89 2.87 17.60
CA ILE A 250 -1.05 2.62 16.44
C ILE A 250 0.26 3.37 16.62
N ILE A 251 1.37 2.67 16.87
CA ILE A 251 2.67 3.31 17.12
C ILE A 251 3.48 3.53 15.85
N ALA A 252 3.21 2.77 14.80
CA ALA A 252 3.93 2.80 13.53
C ALA A 252 3.37 3.92 12.62
N ARG A 253 3.50 5.17 13.07
CA ARG A 253 3.08 6.38 12.35
C ARG A 253 4.25 7.16 11.73
N GLU A 254 5.46 6.93 12.22
CA GLU A 254 6.68 7.64 11.82
C GLU A 254 7.72 6.63 11.31
N ASN A 255 8.51 7.01 10.32
CA ASN A 255 9.75 6.32 9.96
C ASN A 255 10.91 7.32 9.87
N GLU A 256 12.10 6.86 9.49
CA GLU A 256 13.33 7.67 9.45
C GLU A 256 13.22 8.86 8.49
N LYS A 257 12.37 8.78 7.46
CA LYS A 257 12.11 9.88 6.53
C LYS A 257 11.20 10.92 7.17
N THR A 258 10.04 10.51 7.68
CA THR A 258 9.06 11.46 8.27
C THR A 258 9.54 12.03 9.61
N ALA A 259 10.42 11.34 10.33
CA ALA A 259 11.09 11.85 11.53
C ALA A 259 11.87 13.15 11.29
N LEU A 260 12.33 13.39 10.05
CA LEU A 260 13.00 14.64 9.69
C LEU A 260 12.10 15.87 9.90
N ARG A 261 10.77 15.73 10.01
CA ARG A 261 9.87 16.88 10.25
C ARG A 261 10.20 17.64 11.52
N LYS A 262 10.77 16.95 12.51
CA LYS A 262 11.20 17.50 13.80
C LYS A 262 12.42 18.43 13.67
N THR A 263 13.16 18.34 12.56
CA THR A 263 14.40 19.11 12.33
C THR A 263 14.36 19.95 11.05
N ASP A 264 13.87 19.40 9.95
CA ASP A 264 13.73 20.02 8.64
C ASP A 264 12.53 19.43 7.88
N VAL A 265 11.37 20.07 8.04
CA VAL A 265 10.09 19.65 7.42
C VAL A 265 10.17 19.54 5.90
N LYS A 266 11.02 20.34 5.23
CA LYS A 266 11.17 20.28 3.76
C LYS A 266 11.81 18.98 3.30
N LYS A 267 12.53 18.28 4.18
CA LYS A 267 13.14 16.97 3.89
C LYS A 267 12.29 15.79 4.34
N ALA A 268 11.24 16.02 5.11
CA ALA A 268 10.41 14.95 5.67
C ALA A 268 9.44 14.36 4.65
N TYR A 269 8.98 15.16 3.70
CA TYR A 269 7.89 14.79 2.80
C TYR A 269 8.28 14.92 1.33
N VAL A 270 7.86 13.95 0.53
CA VAL A 270 8.07 13.90 -0.93
C VAL A 270 6.80 14.26 -1.71
N PHE A 271 5.65 14.35 -1.03
CA PHE A 271 4.33 14.65 -1.56
C PHE A 271 3.90 13.70 -2.69
N ARG A 272 4.21 12.42 -2.49
CA ARG A 272 3.87 11.31 -3.38
C ARG A 272 3.46 10.13 -2.49
N HIS A 273 2.47 9.39 -2.94
CA HIS A 273 2.04 8.14 -2.33
C HIS A 273 1.49 7.32 -3.49
N ILE A 274 2.19 6.24 -3.83
CA ILE A 274 1.92 5.45 -5.04
C ILE A 274 1.85 3.99 -4.64
N ASP A 275 0.63 3.47 -4.59
CA ASP A 275 0.37 2.10 -4.23
C ASP A 275 0.65 1.16 -5.39
N ILE A 276 1.41 0.11 -5.08
CA ILE A 276 1.79 -0.92 -6.04
C ILE A 276 1.32 -2.26 -5.48
N THR A 277 0.21 -2.76 -6.02
CA THR A 277 -0.45 -3.99 -5.56
C THR A 277 0.11 -5.23 -6.25
N ILE A 278 0.34 -6.27 -5.46
CA ILE A 278 0.85 -7.58 -5.87
C ILE A 278 -0.33 -8.54 -6.06
N PRO A 279 -0.50 -9.17 -7.24
CA PRO A 279 -1.53 -10.18 -7.45
C PRO A 279 -1.36 -11.38 -6.52
N TYR A 280 -2.45 -11.91 -5.94
CA TYR A 280 -2.38 -13.03 -5.00
C TYR A 280 -1.69 -14.27 -5.57
N GLU A 281 -1.95 -14.65 -6.83
CA GLU A 281 -1.31 -15.81 -7.48
C GLU A 281 0.21 -15.67 -7.63
N SER A 282 0.74 -14.46 -7.56
CA SER A 282 2.18 -14.22 -7.65
C SER A 282 2.89 -14.37 -6.31
N ILE A 283 2.17 -14.68 -5.22
CA ILE A 283 2.68 -14.74 -3.85
C ILE A 283 2.94 -16.21 -3.46
N ALA A 284 4.20 -16.54 -3.22
CA ALA A 284 4.56 -17.82 -2.62
C ALA A 284 4.27 -17.80 -1.11
N PHE A 285 4.67 -16.73 -0.42
CA PHE A 285 4.24 -16.49 0.97
C PHE A 285 4.38 -15.04 1.41
N ILE A 286 3.61 -14.70 2.44
CA ILE A 286 3.85 -13.57 3.33
C ILE A 286 3.92 -14.12 4.74
N SER A 287 5.05 -13.95 5.41
CA SER A 287 5.23 -14.44 6.78
C SER A 287 5.71 -13.36 7.73
N ALA A 288 5.13 -13.34 8.92
CA ALA A 288 5.71 -12.69 10.09
C ALA A 288 6.90 -13.51 10.59
N VAL A 289 8.05 -12.88 10.73
CA VAL A 289 9.26 -13.47 11.31
C VAL A 289 9.57 -12.76 12.62
N THR A 290 9.41 -13.47 13.73
CA THR A 290 9.66 -12.93 15.07
C THR A 290 11.15 -12.69 15.33
N GLN A 291 11.49 -11.97 16.40
CA GLN A 291 12.88 -11.77 16.85
C GLN A 291 13.64 -13.09 17.10
N THR A 292 12.92 -14.15 17.47
CA THR A 292 13.49 -15.50 17.69
C THR A 292 13.70 -16.29 16.41
N GLY A 293 13.32 -15.75 15.25
CA GLY A 293 13.35 -16.44 13.95
C GLY A 293 12.15 -17.35 13.69
N LYS A 294 11.21 -17.50 14.64
CA LYS A 294 9.94 -18.20 14.39
C LYS A 294 9.20 -17.51 13.23
N ARG A 295 8.80 -18.31 12.24
CA ARG A 295 8.00 -17.90 11.09
C ARG A 295 6.54 -18.28 11.29
N ILE A 296 5.63 -17.36 11.00
CA ILE A 296 4.19 -17.57 10.99
C ILE A 296 3.67 -17.03 9.68
N ASP A 297 2.96 -17.85 8.90
CA ASP A 297 2.45 -17.43 7.60
C ASP A 297 1.12 -16.70 7.75
N ILE A 298 0.99 -15.61 7.00
CA ILE A 298 -0.26 -14.88 6.81
C ILE A 298 -0.92 -15.34 5.52
N ILE A 299 -0.13 -15.33 4.43
CA ILE A 299 -0.52 -15.85 3.12
C ILE A 299 0.48 -16.94 2.70
N ARG A 300 -0.02 -18.02 2.12
CA ARG A 300 0.76 -19.11 1.53
C ARG A 300 0.10 -19.50 0.21
N ASP A 301 0.89 -19.54 -0.87
CA ASP A 301 0.42 -19.88 -2.22
C ASP A 301 -0.83 -19.08 -2.63
N GLY A 302 -0.79 -17.76 -2.40
CA GLY A 302 -1.86 -16.82 -2.70
C GLY A 302 -3.12 -16.91 -1.82
N ARG A 303 -3.15 -17.75 -0.79
CA ARG A 303 -4.30 -17.93 0.12
C ARG A 303 -3.98 -17.50 1.55
N PHE A 304 -4.97 -16.96 2.26
CA PHE A 304 -4.84 -16.64 3.68
C PHE A 304 -4.81 -17.92 4.52
N VAL A 305 -3.90 -18.03 5.48
CA VAL A 305 -3.70 -19.25 6.29
C VAL A 305 -3.76 -19.02 7.80
N VAL A 306 -4.03 -17.79 8.24
CA VAL A 306 -4.25 -17.49 9.66
C VAL A 306 -5.61 -18.03 10.09
N GLU A 307 -5.68 -18.70 11.23
CA GLU A 307 -6.95 -19.17 11.80
C GLU A 307 -7.93 -18.00 11.99
N GLY A 308 -9.16 -18.14 11.49
CA GLY A 308 -10.17 -17.09 11.50
C GLY A 308 -10.16 -16.17 10.28
N THR A 309 -9.36 -16.48 9.25
CA THR A 309 -9.31 -15.75 7.97
C THR A 309 -9.91 -16.53 6.80
N GLU A 310 -10.56 -17.67 7.06
CA GLU A 310 -11.08 -18.59 6.05
C GLU A 310 -12.10 -17.92 5.13
N ASP A 311 -12.89 -16.99 5.66
CA ASP A 311 -13.87 -16.21 4.90
C ASP A 311 -13.23 -15.40 3.77
N LEU A 312 -11.98 -14.94 3.92
CA LEU A 312 -11.26 -14.22 2.87
C LEU A 312 -10.93 -15.13 1.69
N ASN A 313 -10.86 -16.44 1.87
CA ASN A 313 -10.54 -17.35 0.78
C ASN A 313 -11.77 -17.76 -0.05
N LYS A 314 -12.99 -17.60 0.49
CA LYS A 314 -14.23 -18.03 -0.18
C LYS A 314 -14.41 -17.47 -1.59
N PRO A 315 -14.11 -16.18 -1.87
CA PRO A 315 -14.27 -15.66 -3.23
C PRO A 315 -13.36 -16.32 -4.27
N PHE A 316 -12.19 -16.83 -3.89
CA PHE A 316 -11.30 -17.52 -4.83
C PHE A 316 -11.81 -18.90 -5.25
N ASP A 317 -12.80 -19.45 -4.55
CA ASP A 317 -13.37 -20.77 -4.79
C ASP A 317 -14.67 -20.73 -5.60
N THR A 318 -15.07 -19.53 -6.06
CA THR A 318 -16.24 -19.29 -6.93
C THR A 318 -15.82 -19.06 -8.37
#